data_AF-A0A8T4BTJ4-F1
#
_entry.id   AF-A0A8T4BTJ4-F1
#
_cell.length_a   1.000
_cell.length_b   1.000
_cell.length_c   1.000
_cell.angle_alpha   90.00
_cell.angle_beta   90.00
_cell.angle_gamma   90.00
#
_symmetry.space_group_name_H-M   'P 1'
#
loop_
_entity.id
_entity.type
_entity.pdbx_description
1 polymer ?
#
loop_
_entity_poly.entity_id
_entity_poly.type
_entity_poly.pdbx_seq_one_letter_code
_entity_poly.pdbx_strand_id
1 'polypeptide(L)' 'MPYAKEQTWKCNICKGEVIVDKDGEGDLVCCGEKMELKTKEVEPPKEGEPEKPEEKEPTEPPKPA' A
#
# COMPACT_ATOMS: atom_id res chain seq x y z
N MET A 1 -0.30 0.15 -7.69
CA MET A 1 -1.56 0.89 -7.88
C MET A 1 -1.32 2.38 -7.61
N PRO A 2 -1.92 3.36 -8.31
CA PRO A 2 -1.73 4.76 -7.91
C PRO A 2 -2.71 5.14 -6.79
N TYR A 3 -2.21 5.79 -5.73
CA TYR A 3 -3.02 6.42 -4.67
C TYR A 3 -2.95 7.94 -4.80
N ALA A 4 -4.08 8.61 -4.63
CA ALA A 4 -4.17 10.07 -4.74
C ALA A 4 -4.16 10.74 -3.38
N LYS A 5 -3.69 11.99 -3.37
CA LYS A 5 -3.81 12.91 -2.24
C LYS A 5 -5.27 12.99 -1.75
N GLU A 6 -5.42 13.13 -0.42
CA GLU A 6 -6.69 13.19 0.31
C GLU A 6 -7.52 11.89 0.33
N GLN A 7 -7.01 10.79 -0.23
CA GLN A 7 -7.63 9.49 -0.03
C GLN A 7 -7.43 8.99 1.40
N THR A 8 -8.51 8.50 2.01
CA THR A 8 -8.47 7.89 3.35
C THR A 8 -8.43 6.37 3.22
N TRP A 9 -7.42 5.75 3.79
CA TRP A 9 -7.21 4.30 3.79
C TRP A 9 -7.34 3.75 5.20
N LYS A 10 -7.87 2.54 5.31
CA LYS A 10 -8.12 1.85 6.57
C LYS A 10 -7.51 0.46 6.54
N CYS A 11 -6.82 0.09 7.62
CA CYS A 11 -6.44 -1.30 7.85
C CYS A 11 -7.55 -2.02 8.63
N ASN A 12 -7.93 -3.23 8.21
CA ASN A 12 -8.94 -4.02 8.93
C ASN A 12 -8.38 -4.82 10.10
N ILE A 13 -7.06 -5.04 10.14
CA ILE A 13 -6.38 -5.78 11.22
C ILE A 13 -6.22 -4.89 12.45
N CYS A 14 -5.48 -3.79 12.32
CA CYS A 14 -5.20 -2.87 13.44
C CYS A 14 -6.28 -1.78 13.62
N LYS A 15 -7.23 -1.67 12.68
CA LYS A 15 -8.25 -0.61 12.62
C LYS A 15 -7.68 0.81 12.50
N GLY A 16 -6.42 0.94 12.10
CA GLY A 16 -5.77 2.23 11.85
C GLY A 16 -6.28 2.89 10.56
N GLU A 17 -6.44 4.21 10.60
CA GLU A 17 -6.87 5.03 9.48
C GLU A 17 -5.76 6.02 9.12
N VAL A 18 -5.47 6.18 7.83
CA VAL A 18 -4.43 7.08 7.31
C VAL A 18 -4.99 7.89 6.15
N ILE A 19 -4.53 9.14 6.02
CA ILE A 19 -4.88 10.02 4.91
C ILE A 19 -3.63 10.24 4.07
N VAL A 20 -3.78 10.10 2.76
CA VAL A 20 -2.68 10.30 1.82
C VAL A 20 -2.41 11.80 1.67
N ASP A 21 -1.22 12.26 2.02
CA ASP A 21 -0.82 13.68 1.87
C ASP A 21 -0.34 14.00 0.45
N LYS A 22 0.21 13.01 -0.26
CA LYS A 22 0.81 13.12 -1.60
C LYS A 22 0.43 11.93 -2.45
N ASP A 23 0.21 12.19 -3.73
CA ASP A 23 0.05 11.13 -4.72
C ASP A 23 1.31 10.26 -4.83
N GLY A 24 1.11 9.01 -5.23
CA GLY A 24 2.19 8.07 -5.44
C GLY A 24 1.72 6.78 -6.09
N GLU A 25 2.69 5.92 -6.41
CA GLU A 25 2.46 4.64 -7.06
C GLU A 25 2.96 3.50 -6.15
N GLY A 26 2.11 2.50 -5.91
CA GLY A 26 2.43 1.30 -5.14
C GLY A 26 1.19 0.67 -4.49
N ASP A 27 1.37 -0.14 -3.46
CA ASP A 27 0.26 -0.70 -2.70
C ASP A 27 0.45 -0.30 -1.23
N LEU A 28 -0.57 0.30 -0.63
CA LEU A 28 -0.54 0.62 0.81
C LEU A 28 -0.73 -0.68 1.59
N VAL A 29 0.31 -1.13 2.27
CA VAL A 29 0.31 -2.37 3.06
C VAL A 29 0.45 -2.02 4.54
N CYS A 30 -0.44 -2.54 5.36
CA CYS A 30 -0.39 -2.41 6.81
C CYS A 30 -0.72 -3.75 7.46
N CYS A 31 0.08 -4.18 8.44
CA CYS A 31 -0.04 -5.48 9.10
C CYS A 31 0.06 -6.71 8.17
N GLY A 32 0.69 -6.56 7.00
CA GLY A 32 0.88 -7.64 6.03
C GLY A 32 -0.26 -7.80 5.02
N GLU A 33 -1.31 -6.98 5.11
CA GLU A 33 -2.41 -6.95 4.14
C GLU A 33 -2.52 -5.57 3.48
N LYS A 34 -3.07 -5.54 2.26
CA LYS A 34 -3.36 -4.29 1.55
C LYS A 34 -4.46 -3.54 2.31
N MET A 35 -4.26 -2.24 2.52
CA MET A 35 -5.25 -1.38 3.15
C MET A 35 -6.45 -1.21 2.21
N GLU A 36 -7.63 -0.95 2.76
CA GLU A 36 -8.84 -0.67 2.00
C GLU A 36 -9.10 0.84 1.92
N LEU A 37 -9.50 1.31 0.75
CA LEU A 37 -9.94 2.69 0.55
C LEU A 37 -11.29 2.90 1.24
N LYS A 38 -11.37 3.89 2.13
CA LYS A 38 -12.61 4.33 2.76
C LYS A 38 -13.31 5.28 1.79
N THR A 39 -14.09 4.71 0.87
CA THR A 39 -14.70 5.33 -0.31
C THR A 39 -15.20 6.76 -0.08
N LYS A 40 -14.62 7.72 -0.80
CA LYS A 40 -15.26 9.00 -1.12
C LYS A 40 -15.03 9.26 -2.61
N GLU A 41 -15.90 8.66 -3.44
CA GLU A 41 -16.09 8.90 -4.88
C GLU A 41 -14.88 9.47 -5.65
N VAL A 42 -13.79 8.71 -5.69
CA VAL A 42 -12.77 8.86 -6.73
C VAL A 42 -12.72 7.50 -7.41
N GLU A 43 -13.15 7.46 -8.66
CA GLU A 43 -13.17 6.26 -9.49
C GLU A 43 -11.81 5.55 -9.39
N PRO A 44 -11.77 4.23 -9.10
CA PRO A 44 -10.51 3.51 -9.01
C PRO A 44 -9.85 3.51 -10.41
N PRO A 45 -8.62 4.04 -10.56
CA PRO A 45 -7.87 3.81 -11.78
C PRO A 45 -7.63 2.30 -11.91
N LYS A 46 -8.07 1.79 -13.05
CA LYS A 46 -8.09 0.38 -13.44
C LYS A 46 -6.77 -0.32 -13.13
N GLU A 47 -6.92 -1.59 -12.74
CA GLU A 47 -5.89 -2.62 -12.61
C GLU A 47 -4.70 -2.39 -13.56
N GLY A 48 -3.57 -2.06 -12.96
CA GLY A 48 -2.26 -2.25 -13.56
C GLY A 48 -1.54 -3.27 -12.71
N GLU A 49 -1.38 -4.49 -13.22
CA GLU A 49 -0.19 -5.28 -12.96
C GLU A 49 1.03 -4.36 -13.16
N PRO A 50 1.91 -4.21 -12.17
CA PRO A 50 3.32 -4.08 -12.47
C PRO A 50 3.86 -5.50 -12.53
N GLU A 51 4.15 -5.96 -13.74
CA GLU A 51 5.13 -7.02 -13.94
C GLU A 51 6.37 -6.71 -13.10
N LYS A 52 6.84 -7.74 -12.40
CA LYS A 52 8.15 -7.87 -11.75
C LYS A 52 9.21 -6.94 -12.34
N PRO A 53 10.00 -6.29 -11.47
CA PRO A 53 11.42 -6.59 -11.53
C PRO A 53 11.75 -7.55 -10.39
N GLU A 54 11.86 -8.81 -10.78
CA GLU A 54 12.62 -9.79 -10.02
C GLU A 54 14.11 -9.41 -10.10
N GLU A 55 14.86 -9.80 -9.07
CA GLU A 55 16.27 -9.48 -8.73
C GLU A 55 16.51 -8.13 -8.01
N LYS A 56 17.01 -8.10 -6.77
CA LYS A 56 18.05 -8.99 -6.19
C LYS A 56 17.71 -9.56 -4.82
N GLU A 57 18.24 -10.77 -4.69
CA GLU A 57 18.43 -11.69 -3.58
C GLU A 57 18.71 -11.14 -2.15
N PRO A 58 18.55 -12.03 -1.14
CA PRO A 58 18.32 -11.68 0.26
C PRO A 58 19.59 -11.24 0.98
N THR A 59 19.46 -10.24 1.86
CA THR A 59 20.40 -10.10 2.98
C THR A 59 19.70 -10.56 4.24
N GLU A 60 20.31 -11.60 4.82
CA GLU A 60 19.92 -12.27 6.06
C GLU A 60 19.54 -11.28 7.17
N PRO A 61 18.52 -11.59 7.99
CA PRO A 61 18.29 -10.83 9.20
C PRO A 61 19.48 -11.05 10.16
N PRO A 62 20.16 -10.00 10.68
CA PRO A 62 21.10 -10.21 11.77
C PRO A 62 20.32 -10.76 12.97
N LYS A 63 20.67 -11.97 13.35
CA LYS A 63 20.22 -12.63 14.58
C LYS A 63 20.48 -11.68 15.76
N PRO A 64 19.49 -11.31 16.59
CA PRO A 64 19.77 -10.59 17.81
C PRO A 64 20.54 -11.50 18.77
N ALA A 65 21.66 -11.00 19.30
CA ALA A 65 22.48 -11.64 20.33
C ALA A 65 22.00 -11.25 21.74
#